data_AF-A0A368GJ42-F1
#
_entry.id   AF-A0A368GJ42-F1
#
_cell.length_a   1.000
_cell.length_b   1.000
_cell.length_c   1.000
_cell.angle_alpha   90.00
_cell.angle_beta   90.00
_cell.angle_gamma   90.00
#
_symmetry.space_group_name_H-M   'P 1'
#
loop_
_entity.id
_entity.type
_entity.pdbx_description
1 polymer ?
#
loop_
_entity_poly.entity_id
_entity_poly.type
_entity_poly.pdbx_seq_one_letter_code
_entity_poly.pdbx_strand_id
1 'polypeptide(L)'
;MDSFATKEGSVAMSPANRVSTRSTRKSKSKVPTPRKLIESLTARISSKKLGDGVLEAHKEFIRESPTFFAYWKEENIPKNLKQDVVLLYDWNRVVLNESPDYYHASYVDGCTKQRQYIMAQAPFNGGTQADFFRMLSQTHPDAVVFMDAHDSEDAK
;
A
#
# COMPACT_ATOMS: atom_id res chain seq x y z
N MET A 1 19.43 21.76 10.27
CA MET A 1 20.39 20.76 9.76
C MET A 1 20.73 19.87 10.94
N ASP A 2 20.42 18.59 10.86
CA ASP A 2 20.65 17.67 11.98
C ASP A 2 22.16 17.40 12.12
N SER A 3 22.68 17.66 13.31
CA SER A 3 24.07 17.42 13.69
C SER A 3 24.10 16.58 14.97
N PHE A 4 25.16 15.79 15.15
CA PHE A 4 25.42 15.11 16.41
C PHE A 4 26.75 15.57 17.00
N ALA A 5 26.79 15.70 18.31
CA ALA A 5 27.98 16.16 19.04
C ALA A 5 28.90 14.97 19.34
N THR A 6 30.16 15.11 18.95
CA THR A 6 31.25 14.21 19.36
C THR A 6 32.22 14.97 20.26
N LYS A 7 33.15 14.26 20.94
CA LYS A 7 34.17 14.89 21.78
C LYS A 7 35.08 15.88 21.04
N GLU A 8 35.08 15.86 19.70
CA GLU A 8 35.88 16.76 18.85
C GLU A 8 35.05 17.83 18.12
N GLY A 9 33.74 17.93 18.40
CA GLY A 9 32.87 18.96 17.82
C GLY A 9 31.60 18.41 17.17
N SER A 10 30.81 19.32 16.60
CA SER A 10 29.55 18.98 15.91
C SER A 10 29.82 18.62 14.44
N VAL A 11 29.42 17.43 14.03
CA VAL A 11 29.59 16.94 12.65
C VAL A 11 28.22 16.87 11.96
N ALA A 12 28.17 17.38 10.73
CA ALA A 12 26.96 17.35 9.90
C ALA A 12 26.72 15.93 9.35
N MET A 13 25.49 15.43 9.47
CA MET A 13 25.15 14.09 8.98
C MET A 13 25.15 14.03 7.44
N SER A 14 25.85 13.04 6.88
CA SER A 14 25.90 12.81 5.42
C SER A 14 24.53 12.35 4.88
N PRO A 15 24.05 12.87 3.73
CA PRO A 15 22.69 12.59 3.23
C PRO A 15 22.40 11.11 2.96
N ALA A 16 23.43 10.32 2.67
CA ALA A 16 23.32 8.90 2.32
C ALA A 16 22.96 7.97 3.49
N ASN A 17 23.04 8.44 4.74
CA ASN A 17 22.77 7.64 5.94
C ASN A 17 21.50 8.06 6.70
N ARG A 18 20.57 8.75 6.03
CA ARG A 18 19.24 9.06 6.60
C ARG A 18 18.34 7.82 6.61
N VAL A 19 18.70 6.81 7.40
CA VAL A 19 17.76 5.74 7.76
C VAL A 19 16.86 6.29 8.86
N SER A 20 15.58 6.48 8.56
CA SER A 20 14.57 6.86 9.53
C SER A 20 14.53 5.83 10.67
N THR A 21 15.06 6.18 11.83
CA THR A 21 15.04 5.33 13.04
C THR A 21 13.72 5.42 13.80
N ARG A 22 12.60 5.76 13.13
CA ARG A 22 11.28 5.62 13.75
C ARG A 22 10.86 4.16 13.77
N SER A 23 11.58 3.37 14.57
CA SER A 23 11.14 2.07 15.06
C SER A 23 9.87 2.29 15.88
N THR A 24 8.71 2.22 15.22
CA THR A 24 7.46 1.96 15.92
C THR A 24 7.58 0.54 16.45
N ARG A 25 7.57 0.39 17.78
CA ARG A 25 7.42 -0.92 18.42
C ARG A 25 6.25 -1.62 17.71
N LYS A 26 6.51 -2.73 17.02
CA LYS A 26 5.46 -3.64 16.54
C LYS A 26 4.79 -4.26 17.77
N SER A 27 3.90 -3.49 18.41
CA SER A 27 2.89 -4.05 19.29
C SER A 27 2.15 -5.08 18.45
N LYS A 28 2.15 -6.34 18.90
CA LYS A 28 1.36 -7.42 18.28
C LYS A 28 -0.10 -6.98 18.33
N SER A 29 -0.53 -6.27 17.30
CA SER A 29 -1.91 -5.82 17.15
C SER A 29 -2.74 -7.08 17.01
N LYS A 30 -3.38 -7.50 18.09
CA LYS A 30 -4.32 -8.60 18.03
C LYS A 30 -5.46 -8.11 17.13
N VAL A 31 -5.47 -8.59 15.88
CA VAL A 31 -6.52 -8.23 14.92
C VAL A 31 -7.86 -8.55 15.60
N PRO A 32 -8.75 -7.57 15.78
CA PRO A 32 -10.01 -7.81 16.46
C PRO A 32 -10.81 -8.85 15.67
N THR A 33 -11.46 -9.77 16.39
CA THR A 33 -12.40 -10.71 15.77
C THR A 33 -13.48 -9.94 15.01
N PRO A 34 -14.03 -10.45 13.89
CA PRO A 34 -15.04 -9.75 13.10
C PRO A 34 -16.18 -9.17 13.94
N ARG A 35 -16.67 -9.91 14.93
CA ARG A 35 -17.71 -9.44 15.87
C ARG A 35 -17.28 -8.21 16.68
N LYS A 36 -16.10 -8.24 17.31
CA LYS A 36 -15.55 -7.10 18.06
C LYS A 36 -15.26 -5.90 17.18
N LEU A 37 -14.86 -6.13 15.92
CA LEU A 37 -14.68 -5.06 14.94
C LEU A 37 -16.01 -4.39 14.63
N ILE A 38 -17.06 -5.18 14.35
CA ILE A 38 -18.42 -4.67 14.09
C ILE A 38 -18.94 -3.91 15.31
N GLU A 39 -18.87 -4.49 16.51
CA GLU A 39 -19.29 -3.82 17.75
C GLU A 39 -18.56 -2.48 17.94
N SER A 40 -17.26 -2.43 17.70
CA SER A 40 -16.45 -1.21 17.79
C SER A 40 -16.80 -0.17 16.72
N LEU A 41 -17.08 -0.60 15.48
CA LEU A 41 -17.48 0.30 14.40
C LEU A 41 -18.89 0.85 14.65
N THR A 42 -19.86 -0.02 14.93
CA THR A 42 -21.26 0.38 15.18
C THR A 42 -21.39 1.30 16.40
N ALA A 43 -20.65 1.05 17.48
CA ALA A 43 -20.65 1.93 18.65
C ALA A 43 -20.08 3.33 18.35
N ARG A 44 -19.00 3.40 17.55
CA ARG A 44 -18.31 4.68 17.23
C ARG A 44 -19.00 5.49 16.13
N ILE A 45 -19.67 4.81 15.20
CA ILE A 45 -20.27 5.43 14.02
C ILE A 45 -21.69 5.93 14.29
N SER A 46 -22.40 5.42 15.31
CA SER A 46 -23.81 5.78 15.55
C SER A 46 -24.08 7.27 15.78
N SER A 47 -23.05 8.05 16.15
CA SER A 47 -23.18 9.49 16.46
C SER A 47 -22.69 10.42 15.33
N LYS A 48 -22.14 9.87 14.23
CA LYS A 48 -21.56 10.64 13.11
C LYS A 48 -22.22 10.25 11.79
N LYS A 49 -22.16 11.12 10.77
CA LYS A 49 -22.51 10.70 9.40
C LYS A 49 -21.61 9.51 9.04
N LEU A 50 -22.18 8.45 8.47
CA LEU A 50 -21.50 7.17 8.19
C LEU A 50 -20.10 7.36 7.55
N GLY A 51 -19.99 8.29 6.59
CA GLY A 51 -18.72 8.61 5.92
C GLY A 51 -17.63 9.16 6.86
N ASP A 52 -17.99 10.03 7.81
CA ASP A 52 -17.04 10.63 8.76
C ASP A 52 -16.48 9.58 9.72
N GLY A 53 -17.33 8.65 10.17
CA GLY A 53 -16.94 7.56 11.05
C GLY A 53 -16.00 6.55 10.37
N VAL A 54 -16.22 6.26 9.08
CA VAL A 54 -15.32 5.43 8.28
C VAL A 54 -13.96 6.10 8.09
N LEU A 55 -13.94 7.40 7.79
CA LEU A 55 -12.70 8.16 7.61
C LEU A 55 -11.86 8.21 8.88
N GLU A 56 -12.47 8.41 10.05
CA GLU A 56 -11.75 8.38 11.32
C GLU A 56 -11.21 6.99 11.65
N ALA A 57 -12.01 5.94 11.48
CA ALA A 57 -11.55 4.58 11.68
C ALA A 57 -10.35 4.27 10.75
N HIS A 58 -10.42 4.69 9.49
CA HIS A 58 -9.32 4.55 8.53
C HIS A 58 -8.04 5.26 9.01
N LYS A 59 -8.15 6.49 9.52
CA LYS A 59 -7.00 7.23 10.08
C LYS A 59 -6.38 6.54 11.29
N GLU A 60 -7.16 5.85 12.11
CA GLU A 60 -6.64 5.04 13.22
C GLU A 60 -5.98 3.73 12.75
N PHE A 61 -6.51 3.13 11.69
CA PHE A 61 -5.96 1.89 11.12
C PHE A 61 -4.65 2.11 10.38
N ILE A 62 -4.49 3.24 9.67
CA ILE A 62 -3.23 3.60 9.05
C ILE A 62 -2.22 4.01 10.13
N ARG A 63 -1.41 3.05 10.54
CA ARG A 63 -0.36 3.22 11.55
C ARG A 63 0.95 3.75 10.98
N GLU A 64 1.15 3.59 9.69
CA GLU A 64 2.37 4.00 8.99
C GLU A 64 2.12 5.28 8.21
N SER A 65 3.10 6.18 8.21
CA SER A 65 3.03 7.38 7.39
C SER A 65 2.95 6.95 5.92
N PRO A 66 1.94 7.42 5.18
CA PRO A 66 1.79 7.04 3.78
C PRO A 66 2.93 7.66 2.97
N THR A 67 3.84 6.83 2.47
CA THR A 67 4.83 7.23 1.46
C THR A 67 4.47 6.58 0.13
N PHE A 68 4.81 7.27 -0.97
CA PHE A 68 4.56 6.78 -2.32
C PHE A 68 5.75 7.08 -3.24
N PHE A 69 6.97 6.94 -2.73
CA PHE A 69 8.20 7.23 -3.46
C PHE A 69 8.33 6.39 -4.74
N ALA A 70 7.98 5.10 -4.68
CA ALA A 70 8.01 4.24 -5.85
C ALA A 70 6.95 4.64 -6.89
N TYR A 71 5.76 5.05 -6.44
CA TYR A 71 4.66 5.48 -7.30
C TYR A 71 5.02 6.73 -8.13
N TRP A 72 5.67 7.72 -7.50
CA TRP A 72 6.08 8.97 -8.15
C TRP A 72 7.45 8.92 -8.84
N LYS A 73 8.13 7.77 -8.86
CA LYS A 73 9.38 7.63 -9.60
C LYS A 73 9.09 7.79 -11.10
N GLU A 74 9.91 8.58 -11.80
CA GLU A 74 9.67 8.94 -13.21
C GLU A 74 9.45 7.72 -14.13
N GLU A 75 10.21 6.64 -13.89
CA GLU A 75 10.09 5.37 -14.63
C GLU A 75 8.79 4.59 -14.36
N ASN A 76 8.12 4.86 -13.23
CA ASN A 76 6.92 4.14 -12.78
C ASN A 76 5.63 4.89 -13.06
N ILE A 77 5.67 6.22 -13.18
CA ILE A 77 4.51 7.05 -13.55
C ILE A 77 3.73 6.48 -14.75
N PRO A 78 4.37 6.14 -15.91
CA PRO A 78 3.64 5.61 -17.06
C PRO A 78 3.07 4.20 -16.85
N LYS A 79 3.41 3.52 -15.74
CA LYS A 79 2.91 2.18 -15.41
C LYS A 79 1.63 2.21 -14.56
N ASN A 80 1.14 3.39 -14.17
CA ASN A 80 -0.07 3.54 -13.35
C ASN A 80 -1.29 3.84 -14.24
N LEU A 81 -2.33 2.99 -14.18
CA LEU A 81 -3.52 3.13 -15.03
C LEU A 81 -4.38 4.35 -14.68
N LYS A 82 -4.63 4.59 -13.39
CA LYS A 82 -5.49 5.68 -12.89
C LYS A 82 -4.69 6.63 -12.00
N GLN A 83 -3.81 7.43 -12.63
CA GLN A 83 -2.80 8.24 -11.95
C GLN A 83 -3.35 9.24 -10.92
N ASP A 84 -4.54 9.78 -11.17
CA ASP A 84 -5.16 10.83 -10.35
C ASP A 84 -6.06 10.28 -9.23
N VAL A 85 -6.39 8.99 -9.28
CA VAL A 85 -7.46 8.40 -8.44
C VAL A 85 -6.92 7.31 -7.52
N VAL A 86 -5.97 6.49 -8.01
CA VAL A 86 -5.50 5.30 -7.29
C VAL A 86 -4.01 5.41 -7.05
N LEU A 87 -3.63 5.69 -5.80
CA LEU A 87 -2.25 5.77 -5.35
C LEU A 87 -1.78 4.43 -4.77
N LEU A 88 -0.48 4.15 -4.88
CA LEU A 88 0.15 2.95 -4.33
C LEU A 88 1.10 3.29 -3.18
N TYR A 89 0.83 2.77 -1.98
CA TYR A 89 1.72 2.95 -0.84
C TYR A 89 3.00 2.11 -0.96
N ASP A 90 4.13 2.65 -0.48
CA ASP A 90 5.40 1.91 -0.48
C ASP A 90 5.41 0.73 0.51
N TRP A 91 4.70 0.83 1.64
CA TRP A 91 4.82 -0.13 2.74
C TRP A 91 4.18 -1.50 2.44
N ASN A 92 3.18 -1.55 1.57
CA ASN A 92 2.50 -2.79 1.16
C ASN A 92 2.55 -3.09 -0.34
N ARG A 93 3.26 -2.31 -1.16
CA ARG A 93 3.42 -2.65 -2.58
C ARG A 93 4.04 -4.04 -2.76
N VAL A 94 3.71 -4.69 -3.85
CA VAL A 94 4.43 -5.87 -4.31
C VAL A 94 5.74 -5.38 -4.95
N VAL A 95 6.87 -5.90 -4.48
CA VAL A 95 8.20 -5.61 -5.03
C VAL A 95 8.59 -6.77 -5.93
N LEU A 96 8.82 -6.51 -7.23
CA LEU A 96 9.29 -7.54 -8.15
C LEU A 96 10.77 -7.85 -7.90
N ASN A 97 11.16 -9.12 -8.01
CA ASN A 97 12.51 -9.59 -7.67
C ASN A 97 13.61 -9.08 -8.63
N GLU A 98 13.24 -8.65 -9.83
CA GLU A 98 14.16 -8.20 -10.87
C GLU A 98 13.84 -6.77 -11.28
N SER A 99 14.83 -6.03 -11.80
CA SER A 99 14.61 -4.66 -12.28
C SER A 99 13.81 -4.65 -13.61
N PRO A 100 12.80 -3.77 -13.77
CA PRO A 100 12.28 -2.84 -12.75
C PRO A 100 11.42 -3.54 -11.68
N ASP A 101 11.52 -3.08 -10.43
CA ASP A 101 10.92 -3.72 -9.25
C ASP A 101 9.44 -3.35 -9.02
N TYR A 102 8.80 -2.73 -10.01
CA TYR A 102 7.51 -2.07 -9.86
C TYR A 102 6.44 -2.63 -10.80
N TYR A 103 5.33 -3.04 -10.18
CA TYR A 103 4.02 -3.16 -10.80
C TYR A 103 2.99 -2.56 -9.84
N HIS A 104 1.93 -1.96 -10.35
CA HIS A 104 0.93 -1.29 -9.51
C HIS A 104 0.01 -2.32 -8.82
N ALA A 105 0.55 -2.91 -7.76
CA ALA A 105 -0.09 -3.94 -6.95
C ALA A 105 0.35 -3.84 -5.48
N SER A 106 -0.54 -4.20 -4.56
CA SER A 106 -0.26 -4.20 -3.12
C SER A 106 -0.81 -5.45 -2.44
N TYR A 107 -0.14 -5.86 -1.36
CA TYR A 107 -0.63 -6.90 -0.47
C TYR A 107 -1.77 -6.36 0.41
N VAL A 108 -2.78 -7.21 0.57
CA VAL A 108 -3.91 -6.99 1.47
C VAL A 108 -4.00 -8.17 2.44
N ASP A 109 -4.16 -7.85 3.72
CA ASP A 109 -4.36 -8.84 4.76
C ASP A 109 -5.75 -9.47 4.61
N GLY A 110 -5.85 -10.78 4.77
CA GLY A 110 -7.12 -11.44 4.95
C GLY A 110 -7.51 -11.52 6.42
N CYS A 111 -8.67 -12.10 6.71
CA CYS A 111 -9.19 -12.16 8.08
C CYS A 111 -8.30 -12.97 9.04
N THR A 112 -7.57 -13.96 8.52
CA THR A 112 -6.77 -14.89 9.33
C THR A 112 -5.29 -14.90 8.97
N LYS A 113 -4.90 -14.38 7.80
CA LYS A 113 -3.53 -14.42 7.28
C LYS A 113 -3.11 -13.04 6.77
N GLN A 114 -1.95 -12.57 7.22
CA GLN A 114 -1.32 -11.36 6.68
C GLN A 114 -0.88 -11.59 5.23
N ARG A 115 -0.98 -10.55 4.40
CA ARG A 115 -0.64 -10.58 2.96
C ARG A 115 -1.30 -11.77 2.23
N GLN A 116 -2.57 -12.03 2.53
CA GLN A 116 -3.31 -13.15 1.95
C GLN A 116 -3.70 -12.88 0.50
N TYR A 117 -3.98 -11.62 0.17
CA TYR A 117 -4.44 -11.22 -1.15
C TYR A 117 -3.48 -10.21 -1.78
N ILE A 118 -3.53 -10.11 -3.10
CA ILE A 118 -2.88 -9.06 -3.86
C ILE A 118 -3.96 -8.31 -4.63
N MET A 119 -4.06 -7.00 -4.38
CA MET A 119 -4.87 -6.11 -5.19
C MET A 119 -3.96 -5.51 -6.25
N ALA A 120 -4.29 -5.74 -7.52
CA ALA A 120 -3.51 -5.31 -8.66
C ALA A 120 -4.41 -4.59 -9.67
N GLN A 121 -3.88 -3.56 -10.34
CA GLN A 121 -4.54 -3.01 -11.51
C GLN A 121 -4.55 -4.05 -12.65
N ALA A 122 -5.45 -3.89 -13.64
CA ALA A 122 -5.38 -4.67 -14.86
C ALA A 122 -4.16 -4.26 -15.71
N PRO A 123 -3.43 -5.20 -16.34
CA PRO A 123 -2.42 -4.84 -17.33
C PRO A 123 -3.09 -4.18 -18.55
N PHE A 124 -2.52 -3.09 -19.07
CA PHE A 124 -3.15 -2.26 -20.10
C PHE A 124 -2.25 -1.96 -21.31
N ASN A 125 -0.98 -2.38 -21.27
CA ASN A 125 -0.05 -2.30 -22.39
C ASN A 125 0.98 -3.44 -22.30
N GLY A 126 1.81 -3.61 -23.34
CA GLY A 126 2.78 -4.71 -23.38
C GLY A 126 3.78 -4.72 -22.20
N GLY A 127 4.22 -3.54 -21.73
CA GLY A 127 5.14 -3.45 -20.59
C GLY A 127 4.48 -3.88 -19.27
N THR A 128 3.30 -3.36 -18.98
CA THR A 128 2.53 -3.72 -17.77
C THR A 128 2.01 -5.15 -17.80
N GLN A 129 1.76 -5.72 -18.98
CA GLN A 129 1.46 -7.14 -19.14
C GLN A 129 2.64 -8.03 -18.76
N ALA A 130 3.85 -7.69 -19.20
CA ALA A 130 5.06 -8.41 -18.80
C ALA A 130 5.30 -8.34 -17.28
N ASP A 131 5.17 -7.15 -16.70
CA ASP A 131 5.29 -6.94 -15.25
C ASP A 131 4.21 -7.69 -14.44
N PHE A 132 2.98 -7.78 -14.96
CA PHE A 132 1.91 -8.57 -14.36
C PHE A 132 2.24 -10.07 -14.32
N PHE A 133 2.70 -10.64 -15.43
CA PHE A 133 3.07 -12.07 -15.46
C PHE A 133 4.32 -12.38 -14.63
N ARG A 134 5.28 -11.44 -14.54
CA ARG A 134 6.40 -11.51 -13.57
C ARG A 134 5.87 -11.58 -12.14
N MET A 135 4.90 -10.73 -11.78
CA MET A 135 4.26 -10.75 -10.47
C MET A 135 3.59 -12.11 -10.19
N LEU A 136 2.82 -12.66 -11.14
CA LEU A 136 2.17 -13.96 -10.97
C LEU A 136 3.19 -15.08 -10.80
N SER A 137 4.24 -15.08 -11.61
CA SER A 137 5.32 -16.07 -11.55
C SER A 137 6.08 -16.02 -10.23
N GLN A 138 6.18 -14.84 -9.62
CA GLN A 138 6.84 -14.66 -8.32
C GLN A 138 5.94 -15.04 -7.14
N THR A 139 4.66 -14.70 -7.22
CA THR A 139 3.73 -14.80 -6.08
C THR A 139 2.94 -16.11 -6.04
N HIS A 140 2.91 -16.85 -7.15
CA HIS A 140 2.21 -18.13 -7.30
C HIS A 140 0.80 -18.13 -6.68
N PRO A 141 -0.10 -17.21 -7.08
CA PRO A 141 -1.43 -17.15 -6.51
C PRO A 141 -2.24 -18.38 -6.93
N ASP A 142 -3.08 -18.89 -6.02
CA ASP A 142 -3.96 -20.03 -6.30
C ASP A 142 -5.05 -19.70 -7.34
N ALA A 143 -5.47 -18.44 -7.41
CA ALA A 143 -6.47 -17.96 -8.34
C ALA A 143 -6.25 -16.47 -8.69
N VAL A 144 -6.68 -16.09 -9.89
CA VAL A 144 -6.79 -14.69 -10.33
C VAL A 144 -8.27 -14.39 -10.53
N VAL A 145 -8.77 -13.38 -9.80
CA VAL A 145 -10.15 -12.90 -9.93
C VAL A 145 -10.10 -11.57 -10.67
N PHE A 146 -10.73 -11.53 -11.84
CA PHE A 146 -10.90 -10.29 -12.59
C PHE A 146 -12.23 -9.64 -12.21
N MET A 147 -12.18 -8.38 -11.81
CA MET A 147 -13.38 -7.58 -11.52
C MET A 147 -13.47 -6.49 -12.55
N ASP A 148 -14.44 -6.60 -13.44
CA ASP A 148 -14.78 -5.56 -14.42
C ASP A 148 -16.21 -5.10 -14.20
N ALA A 149 -16.44 -3.80 -14.41
CA ALA A 149 -17.78 -3.28 -14.49
C ALA A 149 -18.26 -3.54 -15.92
N HIS A 150 -18.99 -4.63 -16.13
CA HIS A 150 -19.74 -4.76 -17.37
C HIS A 150 -20.81 -3.63 -17.38
N ASP A 151 -20.80 -2.86 -18.47
CA ASP A 151 -21.82 -1.94 -18.96
C ASP A 151 -21.61 -0.42 -18.72
N SER A 152 -20.93 0.22 -19.68
CA SER A 152 -21.38 1.50 -20.23
C SER A 152 -21.63 1.34 -21.73
N GLU A 153 -22.87 1.60 -22.15
CA GLU A 153 -23.46 1.52 -23.50
C GLU A 153 -22.78 2.44 -24.55
N ASP A 154 -21.49 2.26 -24.83
CA ASP A 154 -20.80 3.01 -25.89
C ASP A 154 -19.93 2.12 -26.81
N ALA A 155 -20.20 0.81 -26.84
CA ALA A 155 -19.58 -0.11 -27.80
C ALA A 155 -20.61 -0.60 -28.83
N LYS A 156 -20.93 0.28 -29.79
CA LYS A 156 -21.57 -0.11 -31.05
C LYS A 156 -21.00 0.68 -32.22
#